data_AF-A0A5M9GSE7-F1
#
_entry.id   AF-A0A5M9GSE7-F1
#
_cell.length_a   1.000
_cell.length_b   1.000
_cell.length_c   1.000
_cell.angle_alpha   90.00
_cell.angle_beta   90.00
_cell.angle_gamma   90.00
#
_symmetry.space_group_name_H-M   'P 1'
#
loop_
_entity.id
_entity.type
_entity.pdbx_description
1 polymer ?
#
loop_
_entity_poly.entity_id
_entity_poly.type
_entity_poly.pdbx_seq_one_letter_code
_entity_poly.pdbx_strand_id
1 'polypeptide(L)'
;MIMPLFLFSTRESSAFCLRNNYTIAAYFNNFTSMKYMWLKIGSLKLNSGLAVFVTLLSVVSLFSACVEGDDESRPQRSYVMFFNSYSPSPSGIDFLIDNNRLRTGTVDLDSVSVYNQIYSGTWQIAGVSAGDGTTTPIAQISASLDPERYYSCFITGPSSSPQLMLVGDDLSAPDSLNHAKMRFVNLSSSAGNVDIGIKDSASIFSGQEYLKMSDYSMIDTSAHQIVVKPAAGNTPLVTLNFKAVARRIYTFYLWNGVQNNKLNLSYKEHRR
;
A
#
# COMPACT_ATOMS: atom_id res chain seq x y z
N MET A 1 48.66 -28.50 12.72
CA MET A 1 48.24 -27.28 12.00
C MET A 1 46.81 -26.97 12.44
N ILE A 2 46.59 -25.84 13.11
CA ILE A 2 45.28 -25.47 13.67
C ILE A 2 44.53 -24.68 12.58
N MET A 3 43.40 -25.18 12.09
CA MET A 3 42.49 -24.44 11.20
C MET A 3 41.24 -24.04 11.99
N PRO A 4 40.81 -22.78 11.97
CA PRO A 4 39.53 -22.39 12.54
C PRO A 4 38.41 -22.80 11.57
N LEU A 5 37.42 -23.55 12.07
CA LEU A 5 36.20 -23.86 11.34
C LEU A 5 35.11 -22.88 11.81
N PHE A 6 34.68 -21.97 10.94
CA PHE A 6 33.53 -21.10 11.20
C PHE A 6 32.26 -21.84 10.77
N LEU A 7 31.38 -22.14 11.72
CA LEU A 7 30.03 -22.67 11.46
C LEU A 7 29.01 -21.59 11.80
N PHE A 8 28.33 -21.07 10.77
CA PHE A 8 27.12 -20.28 10.93
C PHE A 8 25.94 -21.20 11.27
N SER A 9 25.17 -20.83 12.29
CA SER A 9 23.99 -21.55 12.75
C SER A 9 22.74 -20.95 12.09
N THR A 10 22.03 -21.75 11.30
CA THR A 10 20.60 -21.54 11.05
C THR A 10 19.82 -22.62 11.78
N ARG A 11 18.82 -22.18 12.54
CA ARG A 11 17.92 -22.95 13.39
C ARG A 11 17.29 -24.12 12.61
N GLU A 12 17.75 -25.35 12.85
CA GLU A 12 16.96 -26.59 12.78
C GLU A 12 17.78 -27.79 13.28
N SER A 13 17.25 -28.50 14.27
CA SER A 13 17.90 -29.63 14.92
C SER A 13 17.92 -30.86 14.00
N SER A 14 19.10 -31.34 13.63
CA SER A 14 19.26 -32.61 12.91
C SER A 14 20.33 -33.47 13.59
N ALA A 15 19.94 -34.64 14.08
CA ALA A 15 20.85 -35.66 14.60
C ALA A 15 21.29 -36.60 13.47
N PHE A 16 22.58 -36.66 13.18
CA PHE A 16 23.15 -37.58 12.19
C PHE A 16 23.73 -38.80 12.91
N CYS A 17 23.14 -39.98 12.70
CA CYS A 17 23.58 -41.23 13.32
C CYS A 17 24.37 -42.06 12.31
N LEU A 18 25.71 -42.10 12.43
CA LEU A 18 26.54 -43.02 11.65
C LEU A 18 26.83 -44.30 12.46
N ARG A 19 26.44 -45.44 11.88
CA ARG A 19 26.78 -46.79 12.37
C ARG A 19 28.27 -47.04 12.14
N ASN A 20 29.07 -46.90 13.19
CA ASN A 20 30.20 -47.78 13.55
C ASN A 20 30.95 -47.19 14.77
N ASN A 21 30.72 -47.82 15.92
CA ASN A 21 31.54 -47.84 17.15
C ASN A 21 32.18 -46.56 17.73
N TYR A 22 31.64 -45.37 17.48
CA TYR A 22 31.95 -44.19 18.33
C TYR A 22 30.71 -43.30 18.50
N THR A 23 30.16 -43.26 19.72
CA THR A 23 29.04 -42.39 20.09
C THR A 23 29.59 -41.01 20.48
N ILE A 24 29.24 -39.96 19.75
CA ILE A 24 29.49 -38.56 20.17
C ILE A 24 28.15 -37.99 20.65
N ALA A 25 28.01 -37.83 21.97
CA ALA A 25 26.87 -37.14 22.56
C ALA A 25 27.29 -35.70 22.92
N ALA A 26 26.60 -34.70 22.36
CA ALA A 26 26.74 -33.31 22.75
C ALA A 26 25.47 -32.87 23.51
N TYR A 27 25.59 -32.62 24.81
CA TYR A 27 24.53 -32.02 25.62
C TYR A 27 24.68 -30.49 25.62
N PHE A 28 23.62 -29.77 25.27
CA PHE A 28 23.58 -28.31 25.31
C PHE A 28 22.81 -27.85 26.57
N ASN A 29 23.50 -27.19 27.49
CA ASN A 29 22.88 -26.38 28.54
C ASN A 29 23.31 -24.91 28.35
N ASN A 30 22.31 -24.02 28.45
CA ASN A 30 22.31 -22.56 28.30
C ASN A 30 23.67 -21.81 28.28
N PHE A 31 23.86 -20.99 27.24
CA PHE A 31 25.09 -20.29 26.88
C PHE A 31 25.09 -18.80 27.31
N THR A 32 26.11 -18.37 28.05
CA THR A 32 26.57 -16.96 28.12
C THR A 32 28.10 -16.78 28.10
N SER A 33 28.89 -17.77 27.68
CA SER A 33 30.31 -17.51 27.38
C SER A 33 30.86 -18.50 26.37
N MET A 34 31.52 -17.99 25.33
CA MET A 34 32.13 -18.76 24.26
C MET A 34 33.44 -19.41 24.78
N LYS A 35 33.40 -20.70 25.10
CA LYS A 35 34.60 -21.50 25.40
C LYS A 35 34.98 -22.31 24.16
N TYR A 36 36.19 -22.12 23.67
CA TYR A 36 36.75 -22.89 22.55
C TYR A 36 36.82 -24.38 22.91
N MET A 37 36.16 -25.23 22.12
CA MET A 37 36.27 -26.68 22.21
C MET A 37 37.37 -27.15 21.25
N TRP A 38 38.48 -27.66 21.80
CA TRP A 38 39.58 -28.21 21.00
C TRP A 38 39.24 -29.64 20.56
N LEU A 39 38.99 -29.83 19.26
CA LEU A 39 38.96 -31.17 18.65
C LEU A 39 40.39 -31.64 18.40
N LYS A 40 40.86 -32.60 19.20
CA LYS A 40 42.11 -33.33 18.95
C LYS A 40 41.85 -34.34 17.84
N ILE A 41 42.12 -33.97 16.59
CA ILE A 41 42.21 -34.91 15.48
C ILE A 41 43.55 -35.64 15.64
N GLY A 42 43.52 -36.94 15.91
CA GLY A 42 44.73 -37.78 15.97
C GLY A 42 45.51 -37.72 14.65
N SER A 43 46.82 -37.92 14.73
CA SER A 43 47.74 -37.84 13.59
C SER A 43 47.39 -38.85 12.49
N LEU A 44 46.56 -38.45 11.53
CA LEU A 44 46.36 -39.17 10.29
C LEU A 44 47.62 -39.00 9.44
N LYS A 45 48.38 -40.09 9.26
CA LYS A 45 49.48 -40.16 8.29
C LYS A 45 48.86 -40.19 6.89
N LEU A 46 48.70 -39.01 6.25
CA LEU A 46 48.36 -38.96 4.83
C LEU A 46 49.60 -39.28 4.00
N ASN A 47 49.46 -40.22 3.06
CA ASN A 47 50.46 -40.44 2.02
C ASN A 47 50.54 -39.21 1.11
N SER A 48 51.74 -38.90 0.61
CA SER A 48 52.04 -37.71 -0.20
C SER A 48 51.10 -37.52 -1.40
N GLY A 49 50.64 -38.61 -2.03
CA GLY A 49 49.67 -38.54 -3.12
C GLY A 49 48.24 -38.15 -2.70
N LEU A 50 47.79 -38.54 -1.50
CA LEU A 50 46.45 -38.25 -1.00
C LEU A 50 46.36 -36.80 -0.50
N ALA A 51 47.45 -36.27 0.05
CA ALA A 51 47.55 -34.87 0.44
C ALA A 51 47.40 -33.93 -0.76
N VAL A 52 48.06 -34.23 -1.88
CA VAL A 52 47.95 -33.43 -3.13
C VAL A 52 46.51 -33.43 -3.66
N PHE A 53 45.81 -34.55 -3.59
CA PHE A 53 44.43 -34.68 -4.08
C PHE A 53 43.42 -33.88 -3.23
N VAL A 54 43.56 -33.92 -1.90
CA VAL A 54 42.71 -33.14 -0.97
C VAL A 54 43.00 -31.64 -1.08
N THR A 55 44.24 -31.26 -1.38
CA THR A 55 44.62 -29.85 -1.61
C THR A 55 44.10 -29.33 -2.95
N LEU A 56 44.09 -30.15 -4.01
CA LEU A 56 43.50 -29.76 -5.30
C LEU A 56 41.97 -29.61 -5.22
N LEU A 57 41.28 -30.49 -4.47
CA LEU A 57 39.82 -30.47 -4.34
C LEU A 57 39.31 -29.28 -3.51
N SER A 58 40.11 -28.82 -2.54
CA SER A 58 39.79 -27.63 -1.74
C SER A 58 39.98 -26.31 -2.52
N VAL A 59 40.88 -26.26 -3.50
CA VAL A 59 41.08 -25.06 -4.35
C VAL A 59 39.92 -24.86 -5.34
N VAL A 60 39.31 -25.93 -5.84
CA VAL A 60 38.12 -25.85 -6.71
C VAL A 60 36.87 -25.38 -5.94
N SER A 61 36.83 -25.64 -4.62
CA SER A 61 35.71 -25.25 -3.76
C SER A 61 35.65 -23.75 -3.44
N LEU A 62 36.73 -22.99 -3.71
CA LEU A 62 36.83 -21.56 -3.42
C LEU A 62 36.38 -20.65 -4.58
N PHE A 63 36.09 -21.21 -5.76
CA PHE A 63 35.55 -20.45 -6.90
C PHE A 63 34.03 -20.48 -7.00
N SER A 64 33.33 -21.17 -6.09
CA SER A 64 31.90 -20.95 -5.88
C SER A 64 31.65 -19.79 -4.89
N ALA A 65 32.50 -18.77 -4.94
CA ALA A 65 32.13 -17.45 -4.45
C ALA A 65 30.92 -17.04 -5.30
N CYS A 66 29.74 -17.07 -4.66
CA CYS A 66 28.51 -16.56 -5.22
C CYS A 66 28.84 -15.23 -5.92
N VAL A 67 28.49 -15.13 -7.20
CA VAL A 67 28.17 -13.83 -7.76
C VAL A 67 27.05 -13.31 -6.87
N GLU A 68 27.37 -12.41 -5.95
CA GLU A 68 26.40 -11.49 -5.39
C GLU A 68 25.88 -10.74 -6.61
N GLY A 69 24.75 -11.22 -7.14
CA GLY A 69 24.02 -10.50 -8.15
C GLY A 69 23.66 -9.19 -7.50
N ASP A 70 24.35 -8.12 -7.90
CA ASP A 70 24.02 -6.74 -7.58
C ASP A 70 22.50 -6.62 -7.63
N ASP A 71 21.93 -6.19 -6.51
CA ASP A 71 20.51 -5.97 -6.26
C ASP A 71 19.74 -5.85 -7.57
N GLU A 72 19.13 -6.96 -8.02
CA GLU A 72 18.08 -6.91 -9.03
C GLU A 72 17.13 -5.83 -8.53
N SER A 73 17.10 -4.68 -9.21
CA SER A 73 16.23 -3.56 -8.88
C SER A 73 14.81 -4.06 -9.07
N ARG A 74 14.29 -4.79 -8.07
CA ARG A 74 12.97 -5.38 -8.14
C ARG A 74 12.05 -4.21 -8.39
N PRO A 75 11.24 -4.25 -9.46
CA PRO A 75 10.43 -3.11 -9.82
C PRO A 75 9.56 -2.78 -8.61
N GLN A 76 9.85 -1.63 -8.01
CA GLN A 76 9.18 -1.18 -6.80
C GLN A 76 7.72 -0.90 -7.13
N ARG A 77 6.86 -0.96 -6.12
CA ARG A 77 5.41 -0.93 -6.32
C ARG A 77 4.79 0.18 -5.52
N SER A 78 3.73 0.71 -6.08
CA SER A 78 2.82 1.69 -5.51
C SER A 78 1.41 1.10 -5.50
N TYR A 79 0.50 1.77 -4.81
CA TYR A 79 -0.86 1.29 -4.60
C TYR A 79 -1.86 2.39 -4.93
N VAL A 80 -2.77 2.16 -5.88
CA VAL A 80 -3.75 3.17 -6.30
C VAL A 80 -5.17 2.64 -6.13
N MET A 81 -5.98 3.34 -5.33
CA MET A 81 -7.42 3.14 -5.22
C MET A 81 -8.13 4.12 -6.14
N PHE A 82 -9.02 3.63 -7.00
CA PHE A 82 -9.76 4.46 -7.93
C PHE A 82 -11.17 4.73 -7.43
N PHE A 83 -11.60 5.98 -7.44
CA PHE A 83 -12.92 6.45 -7.03
C PHE A 83 -13.68 6.93 -8.25
N ASN A 84 -14.93 6.46 -8.42
CA ASN A 84 -15.81 6.97 -9.46
C ASN A 84 -16.90 7.89 -8.87
N SER A 85 -16.74 9.19 -9.12
CA SER A 85 -17.73 10.22 -8.80
C SER A 85 -18.16 10.99 -10.06
N TYR A 86 -17.95 10.41 -11.25
CA TYR A 86 -18.28 11.01 -12.54
C TYR A 86 -19.68 10.57 -13.00
N SER A 87 -20.69 11.32 -12.57
CA SER A 87 -22.10 11.02 -12.85
C SER A 87 -22.52 11.00 -14.33
N PRO A 88 -21.83 11.67 -15.29
CA PRO A 88 -22.15 11.51 -16.71
C PRO A 88 -21.88 10.10 -17.26
N SER A 89 -21.17 9.22 -16.54
CA SER A 89 -20.99 7.80 -16.89
C SER A 89 -21.62 6.87 -15.85
N PRO A 90 -22.97 6.76 -15.81
CA PRO A 90 -23.66 5.95 -14.81
C PRO A 90 -23.45 4.45 -14.97
N SER A 91 -22.99 3.98 -16.15
CA SER A 91 -22.62 2.58 -16.39
C SER A 91 -21.29 2.18 -15.75
N GLY A 92 -20.61 3.11 -15.06
CA GLY A 92 -19.31 2.88 -14.43
C GLY A 92 -18.13 3.35 -15.28
N ILE A 93 -16.94 3.19 -14.73
CA ILE A 93 -15.66 3.61 -15.31
C ILE A 93 -14.66 2.46 -15.23
N ASP A 94 -13.98 2.19 -16.34
CA ASP A 94 -12.77 1.37 -16.35
C ASP A 94 -11.54 2.27 -16.27
N PHE A 95 -10.51 1.84 -15.54
CA PHE A 95 -9.25 2.57 -15.43
C PHE A 95 -8.14 1.90 -16.22
N LEU A 96 -7.33 2.71 -16.88
CA LEU A 96 -6.22 2.29 -17.74
C LEU A 96 -4.91 2.88 -17.19
N ILE A 97 -3.83 2.11 -17.30
CA ILE A 97 -2.44 2.52 -17.07
C ILE A 97 -1.68 2.31 -18.38
N ASP A 98 -1.16 3.39 -18.98
CA ASP A 98 -0.53 3.37 -20.31
C ASP A 98 -1.36 2.61 -21.35
N ASN A 99 -2.65 2.95 -21.45
CA ASN A 99 -3.66 2.31 -22.30
C ASN A 99 -3.99 0.84 -21.97
N ASN A 100 -3.37 0.24 -20.95
CA ASN A 100 -3.71 -1.11 -20.49
C ASN A 100 -4.81 -1.05 -19.44
N ARG A 101 -5.95 -1.68 -19.73
CA ARG A 101 -7.09 -1.75 -18.80
C ARG A 101 -6.72 -2.56 -17.56
N LEU A 102 -7.01 -2.00 -16.39
CA LEU A 102 -6.76 -2.66 -15.10
C LEU A 102 -7.72 -3.83 -14.89
N ARG A 103 -7.21 -4.89 -14.25
CA ARG A 103 -7.99 -6.10 -13.92
C ARG A 103 -8.99 -5.92 -12.77
N THR A 104 -9.03 -4.73 -12.16
CA THR A 104 -9.97 -4.42 -11.07
C THR A 104 -11.44 -4.45 -11.49
N GLY A 105 -11.71 -4.51 -12.80
CA GLY A 105 -13.05 -4.42 -13.36
C GLY A 105 -13.57 -2.98 -13.38
N THR A 106 -14.83 -2.85 -13.77
CA THR A 106 -15.53 -1.57 -13.77
C THR A 106 -15.76 -1.06 -12.35
N VAL A 107 -15.49 0.22 -12.13
CA VAL A 107 -15.83 0.94 -10.89
C VAL A 107 -17.16 1.66 -11.11
N ASP A 108 -18.21 1.18 -10.45
CA ASP A 108 -19.54 1.77 -10.50
C ASP A 108 -19.56 3.20 -9.92
N LEU A 109 -20.56 3.99 -10.31
CA LEU A 109 -20.75 5.33 -9.74
C LEU A 109 -20.96 5.27 -8.22
N ASP A 110 -20.38 6.21 -7.48
CA ASP A 110 -20.38 6.24 -6.01
C ASP A 110 -19.70 5.01 -5.38
N SER A 111 -18.74 4.43 -6.11
CA SER A 111 -17.96 3.28 -5.67
C SER A 111 -16.48 3.50 -5.89
N VAL A 112 -15.70 2.54 -5.39
CA VAL A 112 -14.24 2.55 -5.49
C VAL A 112 -13.70 1.16 -5.79
N SER A 113 -12.53 1.09 -6.38
CA SER A 113 -11.75 -0.14 -6.47
C SER A 113 -11.11 -0.52 -5.13
N VAL A 114 -10.48 -1.70 -5.09
CA VAL A 114 -9.43 -1.97 -4.09
C VAL A 114 -8.16 -1.16 -4.41
N TYR A 115 -7.17 -1.18 -3.52
CA TYR A 115 -5.84 -0.71 -3.89
C TYR A 115 -5.23 -1.63 -4.94
N ASN A 116 -5.03 -1.09 -6.13
CA ASN A 116 -4.38 -1.79 -7.23
C ASN A 116 -2.88 -1.62 -7.12
N GLN A 117 -2.16 -2.72 -7.19
CA GLN A 117 -0.72 -2.71 -7.19
C GLN A 117 -0.21 -2.32 -8.59
N ILE A 118 0.54 -1.22 -8.67
CA ILE A 118 1.08 -0.65 -9.91
C ILE A 118 2.57 -0.44 -9.69
N TYR A 119 3.42 -0.71 -10.68
CA TYR A 119 4.85 -0.43 -10.54
C TYR A 119 5.08 1.08 -10.31
N SER A 120 6.06 1.43 -9.49
CA SER A 120 6.45 2.83 -9.30
C SER A 120 7.07 3.39 -10.58
N GLY A 121 6.90 4.68 -10.83
CA GLY A 121 7.34 5.34 -12.06
C GLY A 121 6.33 6.36 -12.54
N THR A 122 6.59 6.94 -13.72
CA THR A 122 5.65 7.86 -14.37
C THR A 122 4.73 7.09 -15.30
N TRP A 123 3.43 7.27 -15.14
CA TRP A 123 2.40 6.56 -15.87
C TRP A 123 1.36 7.52 -16.44
N GLN A 124 0.73 7.14 -17.54
CA GLN A 124 -0.53 7.72 -17.99
C GLN A 124 -1.69 6.98 -17.32
N ILE A 125 -2.44 7.68 -16.49
CA ILE A 125 -3.64 7.16 -15.84
C ILE A 125 -4.84 7.74 -16.57
N ALA A 126 -5.72 6.87 -17.09
CA ALA A 126 -6.94 7.27 -17.78
C ALA A 126 -8.16 6.57 -17.21
N GLY A 127 -9.30 7.26 -17.22
CA GLY A 127 -10.61 6.66 -17.01
C GLY A 127 -11.37 6.64 -18.33
N VAL A 128 -12.01 5.52 -18.65
CA VAL A 128 -12.83 5.35 -19.86
C VAL A 128 -14.21 4.86 -19.47
N SER A 129 -15.20 5.05 -20.34
CA SER A 129 -16.52 4.46 -20.15
C SER A 129 -16.41 2.94 -20.00
N ALA A 130 -17.15 2.38 -19.05
CA ALA A 130 -17.22 0.93 -18.87
C ALA A 130 -17.62 0.20 -20.16
N GLY A 131 -16.99 -0.94 -20.42
CA GLY A 131 -17.31 -1.80 -21.56
C GLY A 131 -16.09 -2.15 -22.43
N ASP A 132 -16.19 -3.28 -23.12
CA ASP A 132 -15.07 -3.87 -23.84
C ASP A 132 -14.62 -3.02 -25.04
N GLY A 133 -13.32 -2.72 -25.10
CA GLY A 133 -12.66 -2.17 -26.29
C GLY A 133 -12.51 -0.65 -26.34
N THR A 134 -13.20 0.12 -25.48
CA THR A 134 -13.03 1.58 -25.47
C THR A 134 -11.68 1.95 -24.86
N THR A 135 -10.86 2.72 -25.58
CA THR A 135 -9.59 3.28 -25.06
C THR A 135 -9.60 4.81 -25.07
N THR A 136 -10.62 5.44 -25.65
CA THR A 136 -10.79 6.89 -25.65
C THR A 136 -10.99 7.39 -24.21
N PRO A 137 -10.05 8.16 -23.65
CA PRO A 137 -10.15 8.66 -22.29
C PRO A 137 -11.33 9.63 -22.14
N ILE A 138 -12.12 9.45 -21.07
CA ILE A 138 -12.99 10.50 -20.55
C ILE A 138 -12.11 11.60 -19.96
N ALA A 139 -11.14 11.20 -19.14
CA ALA A 139 -10.09 12.06 -18.60
C ALA A 139 -8.80 11.26 -18.48
N GLN A 140 -7.67 11.96 -18.56
CA GLN A 140 -6.33 11.38 -18.46
C GLN A 140 -5.37 12.35 -17.77
N ILE A 141 -4.45 11.81 -16.98
CA ILE A 141 -3.35 12.54 -16.36
C ILE A 141 -2.04 11.76 -16.51
N SER A 142 -0.92 12.49 -16.52
CA SER A 142 0.41 11.92 -16.30
C SER A 142 0.77 12.08 -14.82
N ALA A 143 1.14 10.98 -14.16
CA ALA A 143 1.44 11.00 -12.73
C ALA A 143 2.66 10.15 -12.39
N SER A 144 3.46 10.63 -11.42
CA SER A 144 4.54 9.86 -10.82
C SER A 144 4.02 9.12 -9.60
N LEU A 145 4.25 7.81 -9.55
CA LEU A 145 3.92 6.94 -8.44
C LEU A 145 5.22 6.52 -7.75
N ASP A 146 5.36 6.91 -6.49
CA ASP A 146 6.56 6.63 -5.71
C ASP A 146 6.53 5.21 -5.12
N PRO A 147 7.70 4.60 -4.91
CA PRO A 147 7.83 3.31 -4.21
C PRO A 147 7.12 3.30 -2.85
N GLU A 148 6.38 2.22 -2.61
CA GLU A 148 5.69 1.91 -1.35
C GLU A 148 4.69 2.97 -0.88
N ARG A 149 4.24 3.84 -1.79
CA ARG A 149 3.20 4.84 -1.52
C ARG A 149 1.81 4.39 -1.95
N TYR A 150 0.83 4.92 -1.24
CA TYR A 150 -0.59 4.73 -1.48
C TYR A 150 -1.19 6.01 -2.04
N TYR A 151 -2.09 5.87 -3.00
CA TYR A 151 -2.77 6.98 -3.65
C TYR A 151 -4.25 6.68 -3.83
N SER A 152 -5.04 7.74 -3.81
CA SER A 152 -6.43 7.75 -4.25
C SER A 152 -6.54 8.56 -5.54
N CYS A 153 -7.12 7.97 -6.58
CA CYS A 153 -7.36 8.58 -7.88
C CYS A 153 -8.86 8.77 -8.09
N PHE A 154 -9.32 10.01 -8.19
CA PHE A 154 -10.73 10.35 -8.34
C PHE A 154 -11.02 10.76 -9.78
N ILE A 155 -12.05 10.17 -10.39
CA ILE A 155 -12.66 10.72 -11.61
C ILE A 155 -13.94 11.48 -11.26
N THR A 156 -14.07 12.70 -11.77
CA THR A 156 -15.22 13.58 -11.50
C THR A 156 -15.36 14.69 -12.54
N GLY A 157 -16.27 15.63 -12.32
CA GLY A 157 -16.49 16.82 -13.14
C GLY A 157 -17.72 16.74 -14.05
N PRO A 158 -18.12 17.88 -14.65
CA PRO A 158 -19.18 17.91 -15.65
C PRO A 158 -18.73 17.27 -16.96
N SER A 159 -19.68 16.88 -17.82
CA SER A 159 -19.37 16.29 -19.13
C SER A 159 -18.54 17.20 -20.05
N SER A 160 -18.61 18.52 -19.85
CA SER A 160 -17.82 19.51 -20.59
C SER A 160 -16.36 19.61 -20.11
N SER A 161 -16.06 19.14 -18.89
CA SER A 161 -14.73 19.20 -18.31
C SER A 161 -14.53 18.08 -17.28
N PRO A 162 -14.45 16.81 -17.72
CA PRO A 162 -14.11 15.71 -16.85
C PRO A 162 -12.68 15.85 -16.32
N GLN A 163 -12.45 15.41 -15.10
CA GLN A 163 -11.20 15.59 -14.36
C GLN A 163 -10.77 14.27 -13.71
N LEU A 164 -9.45 14.04 -13.70
CA LEU A 164 -8.80 13.03 -12.87
C LEU A 164 -7.90 13.73 -11.85
N MET A 165 -7.99 13.32 -10.59
CA MET A 165 -7.19 13.86 -9.50
C MET A 165 -6.53 12.72 -8.73
N LEU A 166 -5.19 12.68 -8.72
CA LEU A 166 -4.41 11.74 -7.95
C LEU A 166 -3.85 12.42 -6.69
N VAL A 167 -4.06 11.82 -5.53
CA VAL A 167 -3.58 12.34 -4.24
C VAL A 167 -2.95 11.22 -3.42
N GLY A 168 -1.87 11.51 -2.71
CA GLY A 168 -1.23 10.57 -1.78
C GLY A 168 -2.06 10.33 -0.52
N ASP A 169 -2.01 9.11 0.00
CA ASP A 169 -2.74 8.68 1.18
C ASP A 169 -1.81 8.52 2.39
N ASP A 170 -2.06 9.28 3.45
CA ASP A 170 -1.50 8.99 4.77
C ASP A 170 -2.37 7.96 5.50
N LEU A 171 -1.96 6.70 5.37
CA LEU A 171 -2.60 5.58 6.02
C LEU A 171 -2.02 5.27 7.41
N SER A 172 -1.27 6.19 8.03
CA SER A 172 -0.80 5.99 9.41
C SER A 172 -2.00 5.88 10.37
N ALA A 173 -1.84 5.04 11.40
CA ALA A 173 -2.91 4.76 12.35
C ALA A 173 -3.35 6.03 13.09
N PRO A 174 -4.63 6.15 13.47
CA PRO A 174 -5.08 7.18 14.40
C PRO A 174 -4.28 7.15 15.71
N ASP A 175 -4.15 8.30 16.34
CA ASP A 175 -3.33 8.55 17.53
C ASP A 175 -3.85 7.85 18.80
N SER A 176 -5.15 7.52 18.87
CA SER A 176 -5.79 6.95 20.05
C SER A 176 -6.78 5.83 19.72
N LEU A 177 -7.14 5.06 20.74
CA LEU A 177 -8.17 4.01 20.64
C LEU A 177 -9.60 4.56 20.51
N ASN A 178 -9.81 5.85 20.73
CA ASN A 178 -11.12 6.50 20.64
C ASN A 178 -11.22 7.43 19.42
N HIS A 179 -10.21 7.45 18.57
CA HIS A 179 -10.19 8.27 17.37
C HIS A 179 -10.26 7.44 16.10
N ALA A 180 -10.89 8.04 15.10
CA ALA A 180 -10.73 7.70 13.70
C ALA A 180 -10.05 8.87 12.99
N LYS A 181 -9.60 8.63 11.76
CA LYS A 181 -9.02 9.66 10.89
C LYS A 181 -9.97 9.92 9.73
N MET A 182 -10.21 11.18 9.39
CA MET A 182 -11.01 11.55 8.22
C MET A 182 -10.27 12.59 7.38
N ARG A 183 -10.47 12.54 6.07
CA ARG A 183 -10.25 13.67 5.18
C ARG A 183 -11.49 13.89 4.32
N PHE A 184 -11.53 15.02 3.63
CA PHE A 184 -12.63 15.38 2.76
C PHE A 184 -12.13 15.86 1.40
N VAL A 185 -12.88 15.54 0.36
CA VAL A 185 -12.71 16.13 -0.97
C VAL A 185 -14.02 16.66 -1.53
N ASN A 186 -13.98 17.88 -2.05
CA ASN A 186 -15.10 18.42 -2.82
C ASN A 186 -14.95 18.07 -4.30
N LEU A 187 -15.60 17.00 -4.74
CA LEU A 187 -15.68 16.58 -6.15
C LEU A 187 -16.90 17.19 -6.85
N SER A 188 -17.63 18.11 -6.23
CA SER A 188 -18.80 18.74 -6.83
C SER A 188 -18.47 20.13 -7.37
N SER A 189 -18.57 20.29 -8.69
CA SER A 189 -18.37 21.58 -9.36
C SER A 189 -19.48 22.58 -9.07
N SER A 190 -20.66 22.12 -8.63
CA SER A 190 -21.83 22.98 -8.37
C SER A 190 -22.04 23.32 -6.90
N ALA A 191 -21.25 22.76 -5.98
CA ALA A 191 -21.39 23.02 -4.55
C ALA A 191 -20.83 24.39 -4.12
N GLY A 192 -19.96 24.98 -4.95
CA GLY A 192 -19.15 26.14 -4.55
C GLY A 192 -18.16 25.76 -3.44
N ASN A 193 -17.77 26.74 -2.63
CA ASN A 193 -16.91 26.51 -1.48
C ASN A 193 -17.75 25.99 -0.32
N VAL A 194 -17.33 24.87 0.28
CA VAL A 194 -18.06 24.23 1.36
C VAL A 194 -17.23 24.07 2.62
N ASP A 195 -17.93 24.05 3.74
CA ASP A 195 -17.41 23.64 5.03
C ASP A 195 -17.99 22.27 5.39
N ILE A 196 -17.20 21.46 6.07
CA ILE A 196 -17.61 20.13 6.53
C ILE A 196 -17.26 19.97 8.00
N GLY A 197 -18.18 19.41 8.77
CA GLY A 197 -17.98 19.13 10.18
C GLY A 197 -18.95 18.10 10.72
N ILE A 198 -18.86 17.88 12.03
CA ILE A 198 -19.84 17.08 12.77
C ILE A 198 -21.03 17.98 13.10
N LYS A 199 -22.23 17.42 13.08
CA LYS A 199 -23.45 18.15 13.46
C LYS A 199 -23.28 18.83 14.82
N ASP A 200 -23.81 20.05 14.94
CA ASP A 200 -23.81 20.86 16.16
C ASP A 200 -22.40 21.15 16.74
N SER A 201 -21.36 20.99 15.92
CA SER A 201 -19.96 21.28 16.23
C SER A 201 -19.37 22.30 15.26
N ALA A 202 -18.14 22.76 15.54
CA ALA A 202 -17.37 23.56 14.59
C ALA A 202 -17.04 22.75 13.32
N SER A 203 -16.85 23.45 12.20
CA SER A 203 -16.35 22.85 10.96
C SER A 203 -14.96 22.25 11.20
N ILE A 204 -14.75 21.02 10.72
CA ILE A 204 -13.45 20.33 10.74
C ILE A 204 -12.57 20.89 9.62
N PHE A 205 -13.17 21.04 8.43
CA PHE A 205 -12.52 21.64 7.28
C PHE A 205 -13.40 22.78 6.75
N SER A 206 -12.77 23.91 6.43
CA SER A 206 -13.48 25.10 5.94
C SER A 206 -12.95 25.52 4.57
N GLY A 207 -13.78 26.18 3.77
CA GLY A 207 -13.39 26.74 2.47
C GLY A 207 -12.85 25.69 1.49
N GLN A 208 -13.51 24.53 1.42
CA GLN A 208 -13.19 23.45 0.50
C GLN A 208 -13.82 23.73 -0.86
N GLU A 209 -13.03 24.32 -1.76
CA GLU A 209 -13.41 24.59 -3.15
C GLU A 209 -13.42 23.30 -4.00
N TYR A 210 -13.95 23.37 -5.22
CA TYR A 210 -13.99 22.23 -6.14
C TYR A 210 -12.59 21.68 -6.43
N LEU A 211 -12.44 20.35 -6.40
CA LEU A 211 -11.20 19.58 -6.50
C LEU A 211 -10.19 19.81 -5.38
N LYS A 212 -10.60 20.43 -4.26
CA LYS A 212 -9.76 20.53 -3.08
C LYS A 212 -9.92 19.30 -2.19
N MET A 213 -8.79 18.70 -1.85
CA MET A 213 -8.65 17.66 -0.85
C MET A 213 -8.08 18.28 0.43
N SER A 214 -8.68 17.97 1.57
CA SER A 214 -8.14 18.34 2.87
C SER A 214 -7.01 17.40 3.28
N ASP A 215 -6.15 17.88 4.19
CA ASP A 215 -5.35 16.97 5.01
C ASP A 215 -6.26 16.10 5.89
N TYR A 216 -5.67 15.04 6.44
CA TYR A 216 -6.36 14.21 7.41
C TYR A 216 -6.46 14.90 8.78
N SER A 217 -7.64 14.81 9.40
CA SER A 217 -7.91 15.21 10.78
C SER A 217 -8.39 14.03 11.61
N MET A 218 -8.11 14.05 12.90
CA MET A 218 -8.72 13.12 13.85
C MET A 218 -10.18 13.50 14.08
N ILE A 219 -11.00 12.48 14.33
CA ILE A 219 -12.37 12.61 14.81
C ILE A 219 -12.63 11.63 15.94
N ASP A 220 -13.46 12.06 16.89
CA ASP A 220 -13.89 11.22 17.99
C ASP A 220 -14.87 10.13 17.50
N THR A 221 -14.80 8.94 18.10
CA THR A 221 -15.74 7.84 17.79
C THR A 221 -17.21 8.14 18.10
N SER A 222 -17.50 9.19 18.85
CA SER A 222 -18.85 9.72 19.10
C SER A 222 -19.43 10.50 17.91
N ALA A 223 -18.64 10.77 16.86
CA ALA A 223 -19.11 11.38 15.62
C ALA A 223 -20.17 10.49 14.94
N HIS A 224 -21.38 11.03 14.83
CA HIS A 224 -22.57 10.29 14.36
C HIS A 224 -23.27 10.92 13.15
N GLN A 225 -22.96 12.18 12.82
CA GLN A 225 -23.54 12.85 11.65
C GLN A 225 -22.55 13.86 11.09
N ILE A 226 -22.26 13.73 9.80
CA ILE A 226 -21.45 14.66 9.03
C ILE A 226 -22.36 15.63 8.30
N VAL A 227 -22.00 16.90 8.33
CA VAL A 227 -22.77 17.99 7.75
C VAL A 227 -21.87 18.79 6.82
N VAL A 228 -22.36 19.05 5.61
CA VAL A 228 -21.71 19.96 4.65
C VAL A 228 -22.58 21.20 4.49
N LYS A 229 -21.96 22.37 4.59
CA LYS A 229 -22.60 23.70 4.52
C LYS A 229 -21.88 24.54 3.46
N PRO A 230 -22.54 25.55 2.87
CA PRO A 230 -21.80 26.53 2.07
C PRO A 230 -20.89 27.34 3.00
N ALA A 231 -19.68 27.68 2.56
CA ALA A 231 -18.73 28.45 3.39
C ALA A 231 -19.27 29.83 3.82
N ALA A 232 -20.22 30.39 3.06
CA ALA A 232 -20.88 31.67 3.35
C ALA A 232 -22.30 31.51 3.95
N GLY A 233 -22.62 30.39 4.60
CA GLY A 233 -23.95 30.20 5.19
C GLY A 233 -24.06 29.03 6.16
N ASN A 234 -25.19 28.97 6.89
CA ASN A 234 -25.38 27.99 7.96
C ASN A 234 -26.34 26.84 7.62
N THR A 235 -27.13 26.99 6.55
CA THR A 235 -28.08 25.97 6.11
C THR A 235 -27.31 24.79 5.49
N PRO A 236 -27.47 23.55 6.02
CA PRO A 236 -26.85 22.38 5.43
C PRO A 236 -27.23 22.16 3.97
N LEU A 237 -26.25 21.87 3.12
CA LEU A 237 -26.46 21.43 1.73
C LEU A 237 -26.80 19.94 1.70
N VAL A 238 -26.07 19.16 2.50
CA VAL A 238 -26.24 17.71 2.62
C VAL A 238 -25.78 17.24 4.00
N THR A 239 -26.44 16.21 4.51
CA THR A 239 -26.12 15.56 5.78
C THR A 239 -26.00 14.06 5.58
N LEU A 240 -25.07 13.42 6.27
CA LEU A 240 -24.84 11.99 6.21
C LEU A 240 -24.79 11.42 7.63
N ASN A 241 -25.66 10.45 7.92
CA ASN A 241 -25.53 9.65 9.13
C ASN A 241 -24.29 8.77 9.00
N PHE A 242 -23.45 8.81 10.03
CA PHE A 242 -22.15 8.16 10.04
C PHE A 242 -21.94 7.54 11.42
N LYS A 243 -21.06 6.56 11.53
CA LYS A 243 -20.61 6.05 12.83
C LYS A 243 -19.12 5.83 12.74
N ALA A 244 -18.36 6.71 13.37
CA ALA A 244 -16.93 6.56 13.45
C ALA A 244 -16.58 5.28 14.20
N VAL A 245 -15.66 4.49 13.62
CA VAL A 245 -15.11 3.30 14.27
C VAL A 245 -13.66 3.57 14.62
N ALA A 246 -13.28 3.24 15.86
CA ALA A 246 -11.94 3.39 16.36
C ALA A 246 -10.89 2.81 15.40
N ARG A 247 -9.76 3.52 15.25
CA ARG A 247 -8.60 3.11 14.44
C ARG A 247 -8.88 2.95 12.95
N ARG A 248 -9.99 3.51 12.43
CA ARG A 248 -10.31 3.52 11.00
C ARG A 248 -9.95 4.85 10.35
N ILE A 249 -9.76 4.80 9.04
CA ILE A 249 -9.37 5.94 8.20
C ILE A 249 -10.41 6.08 7.09
N TYR A 250 -10.96 7.28 6.94
CA TYR A 250 -12.06 7.56 6.02
C TYR A 250 -11.72 8.69 5.05
N THR A 251 -12.17 8.57 3.81
CA THR A 251 -12.30 9.70 2.88
C THR A 251 -13.77 9.99 2.67
N PHE A 252 -14.20 11.19 3.04
CA PHE A 252 -15.51 11.73 2.67
C PHE A 252 -15.38 12.47 1.35
N TYR A 253 -16.40 12.37 0.50
CA TYR A 253 -16.38 13.07 -0.78
C TYR A 253 -17.77 13.57 -1.13
N LEU A 254 -17.82 14.85 -1.52
CA LEU A 254 -19.02 15.50 -2.04
C LEU A 254 -19.02 15.37 -3.56
N TRP A 255 -20.12 14.93 -4.16
CA TRP A 255 -20.20 14.73 -5.60
C TRP A 255 -21.60 15.04 -6.16
N ASN A 256 -21.68 15.17 -7.48
CA ASN A 256 -22.90 15.49 -8.20
C ASN A 256 -23.65 14.24 -8.66
N GLY A 257 -24.86 14.02 -8.15
CA GLY A 257 -25.75 12.94 -8.58
C GLY A 257 -26.25 13.10 -10.02
N VAL A 258 -26.70 11.97 -10.60
CA VAL A 258 -27.19 11.90 -11.99
C VAL A 258 -28.44 12.76 -12.21
N GLN A 259 -29.37 12.77 -11.25
CA GLN A 259 -30.63 13.52 -11.36
C GLN A 259 -30.47 14.95 -10.81
N ASN A 260 -30.78 15.93 -11.66
CA ASN A 260 -30.81 17.37 -11.32
C ASN A 260 -29.54 17.89 -10.64
N ASN A 261 -28.40 17.24 -10.90
CA ASN A 261 -27.11 17.58 -10.29
C ASN A 261 -27.13 17.61 -8.75
N LYS A 262 -28.03 16.82 -8.12
CA LYS A 262 -28.23 16.80 -6.66
C LYS A 262 -26.90 16.52 -5.95
N LEU A 263 -26.59 17.31 -4.92
CA LEU A 263 -25.41 17.07 -4.09
C LEU A 263 -25.58 15.79 -3.27
N ASN A 264 -24.58 14.92 -3.34
CA ASN A 264 -24.47 13.71 -2.55
C ASN A 264 -23.18 13.74 -1.73
N LEU A 265 -23.27 13.25 -0.49
CA LEU A 265 -22.12 13.07 0.39
C LEU A 265 -21.98 11.59 0.69
N SER A 266 -20.84 11.04 0.30
CA SER A 266 -20.48 9.65 0.50
C SER A 266 -19.16 9.55 1.23
N TYR A 267 -18.82 8.34 1.68
CA TYR A 267 -17.55 8.08 2.33
C TYR A 267 -17.02 6.69 2.01
N LYS A 268 -15.69 6.54 2.07
CA LYS A 268 -15.02 5.26 1.97
C LYS A 268 -14.07 5.04 3.13
N GLU A 269 -14.15 3.86 3.74
CA GLU A 269 -13.13 3.36 4.66
C GLU A 269 -11.94 2.82 3.87
N HIS A 270 -10.73 3.28 4.20
CA HIS A 270 -9.50 2.72 3.65
C HIS A 270 -9.11 1.46 4.45
N ARG A 271 -8.90 0.36 3.72
CA ARG A 271 -8.34 -0.88 4.25
C ARG A 271 -7.06 -1.18 3.49
N ARG A 272 -5.97 -1.35 4.23
CA ARG A 272 -4.70 -1.84 3.69
C ARG A 272 -4.81 -3.31 3.34
#